data_AF-A0AAQ3Y027-F1
#
_entry.id   AF-A0AAQ3Y027-F1
#
_cell.length_a   1.000
_cell.length_b   1.000
_cell.length_c   1.000
_cell.angle_alpha   90.00
_cell.angle_beta   90.00
_cell.angle_gamma   90.00
#
_symmetry.space_group_name_H-M   'P 1'
#
loop_
_entity.id
_entity.type
_entity.pdbx_description
1 polymer ?
#
loop_
_entity_poly.entity_id
_entity_poly.type
_entity_poly.pdbx_seq_one_letter_code
_entity_poly.pdbx_strand_id
1 'polypeptide(L)' 'MDKNTRLLLGLTDKHLSFGEDWLEYRHLKGVEAQVIKATLTYIPTHCKNCGIKNQGQIIKNGYHRAHSITCI' A
#
# COMPACT_ATOMS: atom_id res chain seq x y z
N MET A 1 -11.13 -3.95 3.94
CA MET A 1 -11.02 -2.80 4.86
C MET A 1 -12.13 -1.79 4.57
N ASP A 2 -12.82 -1.29 5.60
CA ASP A 2 -13.94 -0.36 5.48
C ASP A 2 -13.51 1.12 5.37
N LYS A 3 -14.48 2.01 5.12
CA LYS A 3 -14.26 3.45 4.91
C LYS A 3 -13.72 4.16 6.16
N ASN A 4 -14.19 3.81 7.36
CA ASN A 4 -13.81 4.50 8.58
C ASN A 4 -12.37 4.15 8.96
N THR A 5 -11.99 2.87 8.84
CA THR A 5 -10.61 2.42 9.05
C THR A 5 -9.64 3.10 8.08
N ARG A 6 -10.04 3.29 6.81
CA ARG A 6 -9.25 4.06 5.82
C ARG A 6 -9.02 5.49 6.26
N LEU A 7 -10.05 6.16 6.77
CA LEU A 7 -9.96 7.55 7.24
C LEU A 7 -9.04 7.66 8.46
N LEU A 8 -9.20 6.75 9.43
CA LEU A 8 -8.36 6.68 10.63
C LEU A 8 -6.87 6.59 10.30
N LEU A 9 -6.53 5.79 9.29
CA LEU A 9 -5.15 5.56 8.85
C LEU A 9 -4.64 6.58 7.80
N GLY A 10 -5.47 7.52 7.37
CA GLY A 10 -5.12 8.51 6.34
C GLY A 10 -4.97 7.92 4.93
N LEU A 11 -5.57 6.77 4.63
CA LEU A 11 -5.46 6.07 3.35
C LEU A 11 -6.51 6.56 2.34
N THR A 12 -6.16 7.60 1.57
CA THR A 12 -7.07 8.30 0.65
C THR A 12 -7.10 7.75 -0.77
N ASP A 13 -6.15 6.90 -1.17
CA ASP A 13 -6.07 6.39 -2.55
C ASP A 13 -7.22 5.42 -2.89
N LYS A 14 -8.08 5.82 -3.82
CA LYS A 14 -9.23 5.04 -4.30
C LYS A 14 -8.85 3.74 -5.03
N HIS A 15 -7.62 3.61 -5.51
CA HIS A 15 -7.13 2.44 -6.23
C HIS A 15 -6.54 1.37 -5.30
N LEU A 16 -6.51 1.60 -3.98
CA LEU A 16 -6.14 0.56 -3.02
C LEU A 16 -7.30 -0.41 -2.79
N SER A 17 -7.05 -1.69 -3.07
CA SER A 17 -7.90 -2.81 -2.69
C SER A 17 -7.27 -3.59 -1.54
N PHE A 18 -8.08 -3.97 -0.56
CA PHE A 18 -7.64 -4.67 0.64
C PHE A 18 -8.38 -6.01 0.70
N GLY A 19 -7.62 -7.11 0.79
CA GLY A 19 -8.18 -8.45 0.99
C GLY A 19 -8.74 -8.65 2.41
N GLU A 20 -9.16 -9.87 2.73
CA GLU A 20 -9.63 -10.22 4.09
C GLU A 20 -8.48 -10.13 5.11
N ASP A 21 -7.33 -10.75 4.80
CA ASP A 21 -6.13 -10.73 5.65
C ASP A 21 -5.20 -9.54 5.36
N TRP A 22 -5.77 -8.34 5.31
CA TRP A 22 -5.02 -7.12 4.99
C TRP A 22 -4.08 -6.67 6.12
N LEU A 23 -4.25 -7.15 7.34
CA LEU A 23 -3.40 -6.80 8.49
C LEU A 23 -2.52 -8.00 8.88
N GLU A 24 -1.21 -7.78 8.97
CA GLU A 24 -0.24 -8.79 9.41
C GLU A 24 0.65 -8.24 10.53
N TYR A 25 0.93 -9.04 11.54
CA TYR A 25 1.97 -8.73 12.53
C TYR A 25 3.31 -9.29 12.05
N ARG A 26 4.34 -8.46 12.00
CA ARG A 26 5.71 -8.88 11.67
C ARG A 26 6.72 -8.28 12.62
N HIS A 27 7.73 -9.07 12.93
CA HIS A 27 8.94 -8.56 13.55
C HIS A 27 9.82 -7.88 12.47
N LEU A 28 9.88 -6.55 12.50
CA LEU A 28 10.70 -5.75 11.60
C LEU A 28 11.79 -5.05 12.42
N LYS A 29 13.06 -5.36 12.13
CA LYS A 29 14.22 -4.75 12.81
C LYS A 29 14.19 -4.87 14.34
N GLY A 30 13.75 -6.03 14.86
CA GLY A 30 13.69 -6.26 16.31
C GLY A 30 12.50 -5.61 17.03
N VAL A 31 11.55 -5.04 16.27
CA VAL A 31 10.32 -4.46 16.81
C VAL A 31 9.13 -5.16 16.17
N GLU A 32 8.13 -5.49 16.98
CA GLU A 32 6.85 -5.97 16.47
C GLU A 32 6.09 -4.83 15.81
N ALA A 33 5.72 -5.02 14.54
CA ALA A 33 5.10 -4.02 13.71
C ALA A 33 3.83 -4.58 13.05
N GLN A 34 2.82 -3.73 12.93
CA GLN A 34 1.61 -4.00 12.17
C GLN A 34 1.84 -3.57 10.72
N VAL A 35 1.64 -4.50 9.78
CA VAL A 35 1.85 -4.33 8.35
C VAL A 35 0.50 -4.41 7.64
N ILE A 36 0.16 -3.35 6.92
CA ILE A 36 -1.05 -3.25 6.12
C ILE A 36 -0.73 -3.62 4.67
N LYS A 37 -1.38 -4.66 4.16
CA LYS A 37 -1.28 -5.13 2.77
C LYS A 37 -2.43 -4.60 1.93
N ALA A 38 -2.09 -4.06 0.77
CA ALA A 38 -3.05 -3.59 -0.20
C ALA A 38 -2.54 -3.83 -1.63
N THR A 39 -3.45 -4.00 -2.56
CA THR A 39 -3.18 -4.15 -3.99
C THR A 39 -3.68 -2.93 -4.74
N LEU A 40 -2.85 -2.36 -5.61
CA LEU A 40 -3.25 -1.28 -6.51
C LEU A 40 -4.06 -1.83 -7.68
N THR A 41 -5.33 -1.46 -7.78
CA THR A 41 -6.26 -1.92 -8.83
C THR A 41 -6.02 -1.26 -10.18
N TYR A 42 -5.48 -0.04 -10.21
CA TYR A 42 -5.21 0.66 -11.45
C TYR A 42 -4.02 0.04 -12.17
N ILE A 43 -4.22 -0.53 -13.36
CA ILE A 43 -3.14 -0.97 -14.24
C ILE A 43 -2.95 0.08 -15.35
N PRO A 44 -1.81 0.79 -15.40
CA PRO A 44 -1.56 1.75 -16.46
C PRO A 44 -1.47 1.05 -17.81
N THR A 45 -2.09 1.61 -18.85
CA THR A 45 -2.02 1.08 -20.22
C THR A 45 -0.74 1.47 -20.95
N HIS A 46 -0.12 2.58 -20.55
CA HIS A 46 1.12 3.11 -21.12
C HIS A 46 2.00 3.68 -20.00
N CYS A 47 3.31 3.67 -20.21
CA CYS A 47 4.26 4.34 -19.33
C CYS A 47 4.04 5.86 -19.41
N LYS A 48 3.83 6.51 -18.26
CA LYS A 48 3.64 7.97 -18.22
C LYS A 48 4.89 8.75 -18.69
N ASN A 49 6.07 8.15 -18.61
CA ASN A 49 7.33 8.82 -18.99
C ASN A 49 7.64 8.70 -20.48
N CYS A 50 7.50 7.51 -21.06
CA CYS A 50 7.91 7.24 -22.45
C CYS A 50 6.77 6.88 -23.41
N GLY A 51 5.53 6.76 -22.93
CA GLY A 51 4.37 6.44 -23.75
C GLY A 51 4.29 4.99 -24.26
N ILE A 52 5.29 4.14 -23.96
CA ILE A 52 5.29 2.73 -24.39
C ILE A 52 4.13 1.98 -23.73
N LYS A 53 3.43 1.15 -24.52
CA LYS A 53 2.32 0.31 -24.06
C LYS A 53 2.80 -0.66 -22.98
N ASN A 54 2.08 -0.68 -21.86
CA ASN A 54 2.34 -1.60 -20.77
C ASN A 54 1.84 -3.00 -21.13
N GLN A 55 2.76 -3.93 -21.31
CA GLN A 55 2.53 -5.37 -21.47
C GLN A 55 3.05 -6.15 -20.26
N GLY A 56 3.18 -5.50 -19.10
CA GLY A 56 3.75 -6.07 -17.88
C GLY A 56 5.13 -5.53 -17.50
N GLN A 57 5.69 -4.60 -18.28
CA GLN A 57 7.00 -4.02 -17.98
C GLN A 57 6.96 -2.98 -16.83
N ILE A 58 5.78 -2.45 -16.49
CA ILE A 58 5.66 -1.44 -15.42
C ILE A 58 5.56 -2.14 -14.06
N ILE A 59 6.69 -2.20 -13.35
CA ILE A 59 6.77 -2.67 -11.97
C ILE A 59 6.39 -1.52 -11.02
N LYS A 60 5.46 -1.77 -10.10
CA LYS A 60 5.02 -0.80 -9.09
C LYS A 60 5.57 -1.18 -7.72
N ASN A 61 6.60 -0.47 -7.27
CA ASN A 61 7.12 -0.62 -5.91
C ASN A 61 6.43 0.42 -5.02
N GLY A 62 5.43 0.00 -4.25
CA GLY A 62 4.76 0.85 -3.26
C GLY A 62 5.20 0.47 -1.85
N TYR A 63 5.83 1.40 -1.13
CA TYR A 63 6.17 1.21 0.29
C TYR A 63 5.94 2.51 1.05
N HIS A 64 5.08 2.46 2.06
CA HIS A 64 4.76 3.59 2.92
C HIS A 64 5.04 3.22 4.38
N ARG A 65 5.99 3.91 5.02
CA ARG A 65 6.23 3.81 6.47
C ARG A 65 5.43 4.89 7.16
N ALA A 66 4.37 4.52 7.85
CA ALA A 66 3.83 5.37 8.91
C ALA A 66 4.78 5.23 10.12
N HIS A 67 5.53 6.27 10.45
CA HIS A 67 6.30 6.30 11.68
C HIS A 67 5.32 6.59 12.83
N SER A 68 4.89 5.55 13.55
CA SER A 68 4.32 5.74 14.88
C SER A 68 5.47 6.04 15.84
N ILE A 69 5.68 7.33 16.14
CA ILE A 69 6.55 7.73 17.24
C ILE A 69 5.78 7.41 18.53
N THR A 70 6.02 6.23 19.09
CA THR A 70 5.67 5.98 20.49
C THR A 70 6.82 6.51 21.32
N CYS A 71 6.78 7.79 21.68
CA CYS A 71 7.56 8.27 22.81
C CYS A 71 6.84 7.81 24.08
N ILE A 72 7.54 6.97 24.85
CA ILE A 72 7.20 6.53 26.20
C ILE A 72 7.21 7.73 27.15
#